data_AF-A0A7J3M3N4-F1
#
_entry.id   AF-A0A7J3M3N4-F1
#
_cell.length_a   1.000
_cell.length_b   1.000
_cell.length_c   1.000
_cell.angle_alpha   90.00
_cell.angle_beta   90.00
_cell.angle_gamma   90.00
#
_symmetry.space_group_name_H-M   'P 1'
#
loop_
_entity.id
_entity.type
_entity.pdbx_description
1 polymer ?
#
loop_
_entity_poly.entity_id
_entity_poly.type
_entity_poly.pdbx_seq_one_letter_code
_entity_poly.pdbx_strand_id
1 'polypeptide(L)'
;MIRGLRIIAENKVGVLRDLTRIIADEGGNIQYAQSFPIRFGEHSGKALVYFEIEDGNFEQMLEKIKKLEFVLEVEEEKPFEQVYGKRVIILGGGALVSQVAIGAISEADRHNLRGERISVDTMPIVGEEEIAEAVKAVARLHRAEVLVLAGGLMGGKIAEEVKKLRRRGIRVISLNMFGSVPDVSDVVISDPVMAGTIAVMHISDRAKFDLEKVKGRRV
;
A
#
# COMPACT_ATOMS: atom_id res chain seq x y z
N MET A 1 10.03 -2.01 19.25
CA MET A 1 8.69 -2.51 18.84
C MET A 1 7.91 -1.30 18.33
N ILE A 2 7.32 -1.40 17.14
CA ILE A 2 6.57 -0.28 16.54
C ILE A 2 5.18 -0.19 17.20
N ARG A 3 4.80 1.03 17.62
CA ARG A 3 3.50 1.34 18.23
C ARG A 3 2.76 2.37 17.38
N GLY A 4 1.48 2.12 17.11
CA GLY A 4 0.62 3.05 16.38
C GLY A 4 -0.01 4.07 17.31
N LEU A 5 -0.08 5.32 16.87
CA LEU A 5 -0.66 6.42 17.64
C LEU A 5 -1.62 7.20 16.75
N ARG A 6 -2.92 7.14 17.07
CA ARG A 6 -3.97 7.94 16.44
C ARG A 6 -4.30 9.15 17.29
N ILE A 7 -4.38 10.30 16.64
CA ILE A 7 -4.71 11.58 17.26
C ILE A 7 -5.80 12.24 16.42
N ILE A 8 -6.84 12.73 17.08
CA ILE A 8 -7.79 13.67 16.48
C ILE A 8 -7.51 15.04 17.09
N ALA A 9 -7.32 16.05 16.25
CA ALA A 9 -6.93 17.39 16.66
C ALA A 9 -7.64 18.48 15.84
N GLU A 10 -7.71 19.70 16.38
CA GLU A 10 -8.06 20.87 15.58
C GLU A 10 -7.12 21.01 14.39
N ASN A 11 -7.67 21.30 13.21
CA ASN A 11 -6.86 21.48 12.01
C ASN A 11 -6.23 22.89 11.96
N LYS A 12 -5.20 23.12 12.78
CA LYS A 12 -4.50 24.40 12.92
C LYS A 12 -3.08 24.36 12.34
N VAL A 13 -2.56 25.53 11.98
CA VAL A 13 -1.16 25.67 11.55
C VAL A 13 -0.22 25.23 12.68
N GLY A 14 0.74 24.36 12.36
CA GLY A 14 1.77 23.93 13.30
C GLY A 14 1.45 22.66 14.12
N VAL A 15 0.25 22.08 13.98
CA VAL A 15 -0.13 20.87 14.73
C VAL A 15 0.87 19.73 14.51
N LEU A 16 1.17 19.39 13.24
CA LEU A 16 2.11 18.31 12.94
C LEU A 16 3.54 18.62 13.43
N ARG A 17 3.96 19.90 13.37
CA ARG A 17 5.27 20.35 13.88
C ARG A 17 5.38 20.09 15.39
N ASP A 18 4.34 20.46 16.13
CA ASP A 18 4.36 20.35 17.59
C ASP A 18 4.29 18.89 18.04
N LEU A 19 3.49 18.06 17.36
CA LEU A 19 3.44 16.62 17.61
C LEU A 19 4.77 15.93 17.33
N THR A 20 5.37 16.18 16.16
CA THR A 20 6.66 15.58 15.77
C THR A 20 7.81 16.05 16.65
N ARG A 21 7.77 17.30 17.14
CA ARG A 21 8.73 17.79 18.13
C ARG A 21 8.65 17.00 19.45
N ILE A 22 7.44 16.75 19.97
CA ILE A 22 7.27 15.96 21.19
C ILE A 22 7.83 14.55 21.00
N ILE A 23 7.52 13.91 19.86
CA ILE A 23 8.03 12.57 19.54
C ILE A 23 9.57 12.57 19.54
N ALA A 24 10.19 13.56 18.90
CA ALA A 24 11.64 13.69 18.85
C ALA A 24 12.27 13.98 20.24
N ASP A 25 11.68 14.88 21.03
CA ASP A 25 12.16 15.23 22.38
C ASP A 25 12.12 14.02 23.33
N GLU A 26 11.20 13.08 23.11
CA GLU A 26 11.07 11.81 23.86
C GLU A 26 11.85 10.64 23.22
N GLY A 27 12.70 10.93 22.23
CA GLY A 27 13.56 9.93 21.58
C GLY A 27 12.84 8.93 20.67
N GLY A 28 11.62 9.24 20.23
CA GLY A 28 10.86 8.41 19.31
C GLY A 28 11.33 8.58 17.86
N ASN A 29 11.39 7.48 17.14
CA ASN A 29 11.71 7.43 15.72
C ASN A 29 10.44 7.17 14.91
N ILE A 30 10.07 8.09 14.02
CA ILE A 30 8.86 7.97 13.21
C ILE A 30 9.14 7.07 12.00
N GLN A 31 8.52 5.90 11.99
CA GLN A 31 8.59 4.95 10.88
C GLN A 31 7.52 5.24 9.81
N TYR A 32 6.35 5.71 10.24
CA TYR A 32 5.28 6.15 9.35
C TYR A 32 4.53 7.33 9.94
N ALA A 33 4.09 8.24 9.06
CA ALA A 33 3.26 9.38 9.43
C ALA A 33 2.20 9.63 8.35
N GLN A 34 0.97 9.88 8.78
CA GLN A 34 -0.12 10.26 7.91
C GLN A 34 -0.97 11.33 8.60
N SER A 35 -1.41 12.33 7.83
CA SER A 35 -2.43 13.25 8.30
C SER A 35 -3.35 13.67 7.18
N PHE A 36 -4.64 13.80 7.50
CA PHE A 36 -5.65 14.30 6.57
C PHE A 36 -6.81 14.96 7.34
N PRO A 37 -7.51 15.93 6.72
CA PRO A 37 -8.72 16.49 7.29
C PRO A 37 -9.86 15.46 7.23
N ILE A 38 -10.58 15.33 8.34
CA ILE A 38 -11.77 14.49 8.46
C ILE A 38 -12.92 15.19 7.74
N ARG A 39 -13.55 14.50 6.78
CA ARG A 39 -14.60 15.08 5.91
C ARG A 39 -16.03 14.83 6.39
N PHE A 40 -16.25 13.81 7.20
CA PHE A 40 -17.58 13.33 7.58
C PHE A 40 -17.57 12.85 9.04
N GLY A 41 -18.73 12.76 9.67
CA GLY A 41 -18.89 12.28 11.05
C GLY A 41 -18.72 13.37 12.10
N GLU A 42 -18.65 12.95 13.37
CA GLU A 42 -18.62 13.83 14.55
C GLU A 42 -17.42 14.79 14.55
N HIS A 43 -16.28 14.33 14.00
CA HIS A 43 -15.03 15.09 13.93
C HIS A 43 -14.82 15.80 12.59
N SER A 44 -15.89 16.07 11.84
CA SER A 44 -15.78 16.78 10.54
C SER A 44 -15.10 18.15 10.70
N GLY A 45 -14.16 18.44 9.80
CA GLY A 45 -13.33 19.66 9.83
C GLY A 45 -12.11 19.59 10.74
N LYS A 46 -11.98 18.55 11.56
CA LYS A 46 -10.78 18.26 12.37
C LYS A 46 -9.72 17.53 11.55
N ALA A 47 -8.52 17.37 12.09
CA ALA A 47 -7.44 16.61 11.49
C ALA A 47 -7.30 15.25 12.19
N LEU A 48 -7.23 14.18 11.39
CA LEU A 48 -6.69 12.91 11.84
C LEU A 48 -5.19 12.93 11.61
N VAL A 49 -4.42 12.62 12.65
CA VAL A 49 -2.98 12.42 12.59
C VAL A 49 -2.69 11.02 13.10
N TYR A 50 -1.89 10.27 12.35
CA TYR A 50 -1.48 8.92 12.69
C TYR A 50 0.03 8.78 12.56
N PHE A 51 0.66 8.20 13.57
CA PHE A 51 2.08 7.86 13.57
C PHE A 51 2.28 6.38 13.86
N GLU A 52 3.30 5.80 13.26
CA GLU A 52 3.91 4.55 13.73
C GLU A 52 5.31 4.90 14.24
N ILE A 53 5.51 4.70 15.53
CA ILE A 53 6.70 5.16 16.24
C ILE A 53 7.46 3.94 16.75
N GLU A 54 8.75 3.93 16.48
CA GLU A 54 9.72 2.99 17.04
C GLU A 54 10.56 3.70 18.11
N ASP A 55 10.92 2.98 19.17
CA ASP A 55 11.73 3.48 20.29
C ASP A 55 11.13 4.70 21.03
N GLY A 56 11.89 5.25 21.98
CA GLY A 56 11.51 6.40 22.81
C GLY A 56 10.56 6.08 23.96
N ASN A 57 10.27 7.10 24.78
CA ASN A 57 9.33 6.99 25.90
C ASN A 57 7.89 7.29 25.44
N PHE A 58 7.22 6.29 24.90
CA PHE A 58 5.89 6.43 24.32
C PHE A 58 4.83 6.88 25.35
N GLU A 59 4.91 6.40 26.58
CA GLU A 59 4.03 6.83 27.67
C GLU A 59 4.16 8.34 27.94
N GLN A 60 5.40 8.84 27.96
CA GLN A 60 5.66 10.27 28.13
C GLN A 60 5.18 11.10 26.92
N MET A 61 5.31 10.57 25.70
CA MET A 61 4.74 11.19 24.49
C MET A 61 3.23 11.32 24.60
N LEU A 62 2.52 10.24 24.98
CA LEU A 62 1.07 10.25 25.18
C LEU A 62 0.64 11.29 26.20
N GLU A 63 1.31 11.36 27.35
CA GLU A 63 1.01 12.34 28.39
C GLU A 63 1.21 13.78 27.92
N LYS A 64 2.28 14.05 27.17
CA LYS A 64 2.57 15.39 26.64
C LYS A 64 1.57 15.79 25.56
N ILE A 65 1.23 14.88 24.64
CA ILE A 65 0.28 15.13 23.56
C ILE A 65 -1.13 15.39 24.12
N LYS A 66 -1.57 14.63 25.13
CA LYS A 66 -2.87 14.82 25.80
C LYS A 66 -3.03 16.19 26.47
N LYS A 67 -1.93 16.90 26.78
CA LYS A 67 -1.95 18.24 27.40
C LYS A 67 -2.10 19.37 26.37
N LEU A 68 -2.02 19.08 25.07
CA LEU A 68 -2.17 20.10 24.03
C LEU A 68 -3.64 20.48 23.86
N GLU A 69 -3.96 21.77 23.96
CA GLU A 69 -5.34 22.27 23.90
C GLU A 69 -6.06 21.95 22.57
N PHE A 70 -5.30 21.76 21.48
CA PHE A 70 -5.87 21.43 20.18
C PHE A 70 -6.10 19.93 19.98
N VAL A 71 -5.74 19.07 20.93
CA VAL A 71 -5.93 17.62 20.84
C VAL A 71 -7.27 17.25 21.45
N LEU A 72 -8.08 16.52 20.68
CA LEU A 72 -9.42 16.06 21.05
C LEU A 72 -9.42 14.61 21.52
N GLU A 73 -8.69 13.75 20.80
CA GLU A 73 -8.53 12.34 21.14
C GLU A 73 -7.10 11.87 20.90
N VAL A 74 -6.66 10.90 21.71
CA VAL A 74 -5.38 10.21 21.58
C VAL A 74 -5.60 8.74 21.93
N GLU A 75 -5.32 7.84 20.99
CA GLU A 75 -5.49 6.40 21.15
C GLU A 75 -4.28 5.65 20.59
N GLU A 76 -3.81 4.64 21.32
CA GLU A 76 -2.83 3.69 20.80
C GLU A 76 -3.54 2.67 19.90
N GLU A 77 -2.99 2.46 18.71
CA GLU A 77 -3.58 1.62 17.68
C GLU A 77 -2.57 0.60 17.18
N LYS A 78 -3.06 -0.46 16.54
CA LYS A 78 -2.19 -1.38 15.82
C LYS A 78 -1.60 -0.70 14.56
N PRO A 79 -0.30 -0.90 14.24
CA PRO A 79 0.29 -0.49 12.97
C PRO A 79 -0.51 -0.96 11.75
N PHE A 80 -0.50 -0.19 10.67
CA PHE A 80 -1.23 -0.51 9.44
C PHE A 80 -0.83 -1.87 8.87
N GLU A 81 0.45 -2.24 8.95
CA GLU A 81 0.93 -3.54 8.50
C GLU A 81 0.37 -4.70 9.36
N GLN A 82 0.17 -4.49 10.66
CA GLN A 82 -0.43 -5.53 11.51
C GLN A 82 -1.94 -5.72 11.24
N VAL A 83 -2.62 -4.71 10.72
CA VAL A 83 -4.07 -4.77 10.42
C VAL A 83 -4.30 -5.16 8.96
N TYR A 84 -3.81 -4.36 8.02
CA TYR A 84 -4.04 -4.50 6.58
C TYR A 84 -2.87 -5.14 5.82
N GLY A 85 -1.72 -5.30 6.44
CA GLY A 85 -0.62 -6.06 5.87
C GLY A 85 0.03 -5.45 4.64
N LYS A 86 0.68 -6.28 3.84
CA LYS A 86 1.25 -5.92 2.55
C LYS A 86 0.14 -5.82 1.50
N ARG A 87 0.37 -5.11 0.39
CA ARG A 87 -0.69 -4.83 -0.62
C ARG A 87 -0.32 -5.36 -2.00
N VAL A 88 -1.26 -6.08 -2.61
CA VAL A 88 -1.33 -6.28 -4.06
C VAL A 88 -2.16 -5.15 -4.66
N ILE A 89 -1.62 -4.49 -5.67
CA ILE A 89 -2.32 -3.44 -6.44
C ILE A 89 -2.71 -4.00 -7.80
N ILE A 90 -3.96 -3.79 -8.24
CA ILE A 90 -4.44 -4.26 -9.55
C ILE A 90 -5.02 -3.08 -10.34
N LEU A 91 -4.47 -2.84 -11.54
CA LEU A 91 -4.89 -1.74 -12.42
C LEU A 91 -5.20 -2.26 -13.83
N GLY A 92 -6.19 -1.64 -14.49
CA GLY A 92 -6.50 -1.88 -15.89
C GLY A 92 -8.00 -1.96 -16.19
N GLY A 93 -8.39 -2.77 -17.17
CA GLY A 93 -9.78 -2.91 -17.61
C GLY A 93 -10.62 -3.66 -16.58
N GLY A 94 -11.81 -3.12 -16.24
CA GLY A 94 -12.62 -3.60 -15.11
C GLY A 94 -12.86 -5.11 -15.08
N ALA A 95 -13.21 -5.73 -16.21
CA ALA A 95 -13.45 -7.18 -16.27
C ALA A 95 -12.20 -8.00 -15.90
N LEU A 96 -11.03 -7.65 -16.45
CA LEU A 96 -9.78 -8.36 -16.17
C LEU A 96 -9.26 -8.05 -14.76
N VAL A 97 -9.41 -6.81 -14.29
CA VAL A 97 -9.12 -6.43 -12.90
C VAL A 97 -9.92 -7.30 -11.93
N SER A 98 -11.21 -7.51 -12.18
CA SER A 98 -12.04 -8.38 -11.34
C SER A 98 -11.59 -9.84 -11.37
N GLN A 99 -11.17 -10.37 -12.53
CA GLN A 99 -10.67 -11.76 -12.61
C GLN A 99 -9.38 -11.95 -11.82
N VAL A 100 -8.45 -11.01 -11.90
CA VAL A 100 -7.24 -11.02 -11.06
C VAL A 100 -7.60 -10.90 -9.58
N ALA A 101 -8.54 -10.02 -9.24
CA ALA A 101 -8.99 -9.84 -7.86
C ALA A 101 -9.57 -11.13 -7.27
N ILE A 102 -10.30 -11.94 -8.02
CA ILE A 102 -10.84 -13.24 -7.55
C ILE A 102 -9.70 -14.14 -7.04
N GLY A 103 -8.66 -14.33 -7.85
CA GLY A 103 -7.53 -15.19 -7.48
C GLY A 103 -6.70 -14.62 -6.33
N ALA A 104 -6.47 -13.30 -6.33
CA ALA A 104 -5.74 -12.64 -5.26
C ALA A 104 -6.50 -12.68 -3.93
N ILE A 105 -7.80 -12.37 -3.92
CA ILE A 105 -8.63 -12.40 -2.70
C ILE A 105 -8.69 -13.82 -2.15
N SER A 106 -8.91 -14.83 -3.02
CA SER A 106 -8.96 -16.23 -2.61
C SER A 106 -7.66 -16.69 -1.95
N GLU A 107 -6.51 -16.32 -2.50
CA GLU A 107 -5.22 -16.70 -1.92
C GLU A 107 -4.91 -15.90 -0.66
N ALA A 108 -5.20 -14.60 -0.66
CA ALA A 108 -4.98 -13.73 0.49
C ALA A 108 -5.80 -14.20 1.70
N ASP A 109 -7.04 -14.63 1.51
CA ASP A 109 -7.89 -15.17 2.59
C ASP A 109 -7.24 -16.37 3.29
N ARG A 110 -6.73 -17.33 2.51
CA ARG A 110 -6.03 -18.52 3.02
C ARG A 110 -4.78 -18.15 3.83
N HIS A 111 -4.03 -17.15 3.37
CA HIS A 111 -2.82 -16.67 4.04
C HIS A 111 -3.14 -15.87 5.31
N ASN A 112 -4.17 -15.03 5.25
CA ASN A 112 -4.63 -14.17 6.33
C ASN A 112 -5.15 -14.98 7.52
N LEU A 113 -5.89 -16.06 7.26
CA LEU A 113 -6.37 -16.99 8.30
C LEU A 113 -5.23 -17.57 9.14
N ARG A 114 -4.03 -17.66 8.57
CA ARG A 114 -2.87 -18.27 9.23
C ARG A 114 -2.00 -17.26 9.97
N GLY A 115 -2.35 -15.97 9.95
CA GLY A 115 -1.68 -14.92 10.71
C GLY A 115 -0.80 -13.97 9.89
N GLU A 116 -0.73 -14.15 8.57
CA GLU A 116 -0.23 -13.09 7.68
C GLU A 116 -1.31 -12.03 7.48
N ARG A 117 -0.95 -10.89 6.88
CA ARG A 117 -1.92 -9.90 6.40
C ARG A 117 -1.51 -9.48 5.00
N ILE A 118 -2.42 -9.68 4.06
CA ILE A 118 -2.29 -9.26 2.66
C ILE A 118 -3.64 -8.68 2.24
N SER A 119 -3.62 -7.44 1.75
CA SER A 119 -4.77 -6.76 1.17
C SER A 119 -4.66 -6.68 -0.35
N VAL A 120 -5.80 -6.63 -1.02
CA VAL A 120 -5.91 -6.55 -2.48
C VAL A 120 -6.67 -5.27 -2.83
N ASP A 121 -5.96 -4.31 -3.39
CA ASP A 121 -6.53 -3.01 -3.74
C ASP A 121 -6.61 -2.89 -5.26
N THR A 122 -7.75 -2.43 -5.76
CA THR A 122 -8.01 -2.40 -7.20
C THR A 122 -8.56 -1.06 -7.65
N MET A 123 -8.25 -0.67 -8.88
CA MET A 123 -8.86 0.48 -9.53
C MET A 123 -9.00 0.22 -11.03
N PRO A 124 -10.22 0.19 -11.57
CA PRO A 124 -10.42 0.11 -13.02
C PRO A 124 -10.02 1.45 -13.65
N ILE A 125 -9.11 1.41 -14.62
CA ILE A 125 -8.60 2.60 -15.30
C ILE A 125 -8.15 2.22 -16.72
N VAL A 126 -8.48 3.07 -17.68
CA VAL A 126 -8.19 2.88 -19.11
C VAL A 126 -7.59 4.18 -19.68
N GLY A 127 -6.86 4.06 -20.79
CA GLY A 127 -6.11 5.18 -21.38
C GLY A 127 -4.63 5.10 -21.05
N GLU A 128 -3.77 5.39 -22.03
CA GLU A 128 -2.31 5.21 -21.89
C GLU A 128 -1.73 6.12 -20.82
N GLU A 129 -2.12 7.40 -20.81
CA GLU A 129 -1.60 8.41 -19.89
C GLU A 129 -2.13 8.18 -18.47
N GLU A 130 -3.41 7.87 -18.36
CA GLU A 130 -4.11 7.60 -17.11
C GLU A 130 -3.54 6.35 -16.41
N ILE A 131 -3.32 5.26 -17.16
CA ILE A 131 -2.68 4.05 -16.62
C ILE A 131 -1.23 4.36 -16.24
N ALA A 132 -0.47 5.06 -17.09
CA ALA A 132 0.93 5.38 -16.78
C ALA A 132 1.05 6.22 -15.49
N GLU A 133 0.17 7.20 -15.30
CA GLU A 133 0.13 7.99 -14.06
C GLU A 133 -0.22 7.12 -12.85
N ALA A 134 -1.20 6.23 -12.96
CA ALA A 134 -1.55 5.31 -11.88
C ALA A 134 -0.40 4.36 -11.54
N VAL A 135 0.28 3.78 -12.53
CA VAL A 135 1.48 2.95 -12.35
C VAL A 135 2.57 3.72 -11.61
N LYS A 136 2.86 4.95 -12.04
CA LYS A 136 3.83 5.83 -11.37
C LYS A 136 3.45 6.10 -9.91
N ALA A 137 2.17 6.29 -9.63
CA ALA A 137 1.66 6.57 -8.29
C ALA A 137 1.76 5.37 -7.34
N VAL A 138 1.85 4.13 -7.83
CA VAL A 138 2.04 2.95 -6.97
C VAL A 138 3.28 3.08 -6.07
N ALA A 139 4.34 3.72 -6.56
CA ALA A 139 5.57 3.89 -5.80
C ALA A 139 5.45 4.76 -4.54
N ARG A 140 4.34 5.49 -4.37
CA ARG A 140 4.02 6.28 -3.16
C ARG A 140 2.85 5.69 -2.38
N LEU A 141 2.45 4.46 -2.68
CA LEU A 141 1.49 3.69 -1.89
C LEU A 141 2.24 2.93 -0.79
N HIS A 142 2.08 3.37 0.45
CA HIS A 142 2.60 2.66 1.61
C HIS A 142 2.11 1.20 1.62
N ARG A 143 3.03 0.26 1.92
CA ARG A 143 2.85 -1.22 1.96
C ARG A 143 2.63 -1.91 0.60
N ALA A 144 2.66 -1.21 -0.53
CA ALA A 144 2.56 -1.86 -1.83
C ALA A 144 3.84 -2.65 -2.15
N GLU A 145 3.70 -3.88 -2.61
CA GLU A 145 4.83 -4.74 -2.99
C GLU A 145 4.71 -5.31 -4.41
N VAL A 146 3.47 -5.59 -4.86
CA VAL A 146 3.19 -6.12 -6.20
C VAL A 146 2.13 -5.28 -6.90
N LEU A 147 2.37 -5.00 -8.17
CA LEU A 147 1.40 -4.48 -9.12
C LEU A 147 1.05 -5.56 -10.15
N VAL A 148 -0.25 -5.74 -10.41
CA VAL A 148 -0.75 -6.54 -11.53
C VAL A 148 -1.42 -5.62 -12.55
N LEU A 149 -0.96 -5.68 -13.80
CA LEU A 149 -1.53 -4.97 -14.94
C LEU A 149 -2.45 -5.90 -15.73
N ALA A 150 -3.74 -5.56 -15.75
CA ALA A 150 -4.81 -6.40 -16.28
C ALA A 150 -5.53 -5.71 -17.44
N GLY A 151 -5.13 -6.02 -18.68
CA GLY A 151 -5.68 -5.41 -19.89
C GLY A 151 -5.49 -6.28 -21.13
N GLY A 152 -6.11 -5.88 -22.25
CA GLY A 152 -5.93 -6.53 -23.54
C GLY A 152 -4.79 -5.92 -24.39
N LEU A 153 -4.45 -4.65 -24.16
CA LEU A 153 -3.35 -3.95 -24.81
C LEU A 153 -2.81 -2.84 -23.89
N MET A 154 -1.52 -2.89 -23.58
CA MET A 154 -0.83 -1.82 -22.83
C MET A 154 0.61 -1.67 -23.34
N GLY A 155 1.05 -0.43 -23.59
CA GLY A 155 2.37 -0.12 -24.13
C GLY A 155 2.77 1.33 -23.89
N GLY A 156 3.74 1.82 -24.67
CA GLY A 156 4.13 3.23 -24.65
C GLY A 156 4.56 3.72 -23.26
N LYS A 157 3.98 4.83 -22.80
CA LYS A 157 4.27 5.45 -21.49
C LYS A 157 4.05 4.50 -20.33
N ILE A 158 3.09 3.57 -20.42
CA ILE A 158 2.85 2.57 -19.37
C ILE A 158 4.11 1.71 -19.18
N ALA A 159 4.72 1.24 -20.27
CA ALA A 159 5.91 0.40 -20.20
C ALA A 159 7.12 1.16 -19.63
N GLU A 160 7.23 2.46 -19.89
CA GLU A 160 8.27 3.31 -19.29
C GLU A 160 8.10 3.44 -17.78
N GLU A 161 6.87 3.67 -17.31
CA GLU A 161 6.57 3.78 -15.88
C GLU A 161 6.70 2.42 -15.17
N VAL A 162 6.38 1.30 -15.82
CA VAL A 162 6.67 -0.05 -15.30
C VAL A 162 8.17 -0.24 -15.05
N LYS A 163 9.03 0.13 -16.01
CA LYS A 163 10.50 0.07 -15.82
C LYS A 163 10.97 0.93 -14.65
N LYS A 164 10.39 2.12 -14.46
CA LYS A 164 10.71 3.01 -13.34
C LYS A 164 10.24 2.43 -12.01
N LEU A 165 9.03 1.87 -11.98
CA LEU A 165 8.41 1.28 -10.79
C LEU A 165 9.19 0.06 -10.31
N ARG A 166 9.59 -0.85 -11.21
CA ARG A 166 10.42 -2.02 -10.87
C ARG A 166 11.75 -1.67 -10.24
N ARG A 167 12.38 -0.57 -10.69
CA ARG A 167 13.62 -0.06 -10.07
C ARG A 167 13.43 0.42 -8.63
N ARG A 168 12.19 0.69 -8.20
CA ARG A 168 11.85 1.05 -6.82
C ARG A 168 11.51 -0.17 -5.94
N GLY A 169 11.69 -1.38 -6.47
CA GLY A 169 11.50 -2.63 -5.72
C GLY A 169 10.12 -3.27 -5.86
N ILE A 170 9.13 -2.57 -6.45
CA ILE A 170 7.78 -3.13 -6.67
C ILE A 170 7.83 -4.14 -7.82
N ARG A 171 7.34 -5.36 -7.59
CA ARG A 171 7.23 -6.35 -8.66
C ARG A 171 6.02 -6.07 -9.54
N VAL A 172 6.17 -6.32 -10.83
CA VAL A 172 5.11 -6.10 -11.80
C VAL A 172 4.78 -7.40 -12.53
N ILE A 173 3.54 -7.86 -12.38
CA ILE A 173 2.96 -8.95 -13.15
C ILE A 173 2.11 -8.33 -14.26
N SER A 174 2.31 -8.78 -15.50
CA SER A 174 1.42 -8.43 -16.61
C SER A 174 0.58 -9.63 -16.99
N LEU A 175 -0.68 -9.41 -17.38
CA LEU A 175 -1.38 -10.41 -18.16
C LEU A 175 -0.73 -10.60 -19.53
N ASN A 176 -0.97 -11.75 -20.16
CA ASN A 176 -0.59 -11.97 -21.54
C ASN A 176 -1.48 -11.12 -22.47
N MET A 177 -0.96 -9.96 -22.86
CA MET A 177 -1.68 -8.91 -23.58
C MET A 177 -0.85 -8.36 -24.75
N PHE A 178 -1.47 -7.56 -25.62
CA PHE A 178 -0.73 -6.85 -26.67
C PHE A 178 0.02 -5.63 -26.11
N GLY A 179 0.99 -5.14 -26.90
CA GLY A 179 1.81 -3.97 -26.54
C GLY A 179 3.09 -4.35 -25.80
N SER A 180 3.82 -3.34 -25.33
CA SER A 180 5.19 -3.49 -24.81
C SER A 180 5.27 -3.68 -23.30
N VAL A 181 4.15 -3.66 -22.56
CA VAL A 181 4.14 -3.89 -21.10
C VAL A 181 4.57 -5.31 -20.71
N PRO A 182 4.12 -6.39 -21.37
CA PRO A 182 4.57 -7.75 -21.06
C PRO A 182 6.10 -7.92 -21.12
N ASP A 183 6.76 -7.27 -22.08
CA ASP A 183 8.21 -7.40 -22.30
C ASP A 183 9.05 -6.74 -21.18
N VAL A 184 8.44 -5.86 -20.40
CA VAL A 184 9.14 -5.07 -19.36
C VAL A 184 8.68 -5.43 -17.95
N SER A 185 7.77 -6.40 -17.83
CA SER A 185 7.24 -6.89 -16.56
C SER A 185 8.16 -7.97 -15.96
N ASP A 186 8.00 -8.30 -14.68
CA ASP A 186 8.80 -9.36 -14.04
C ASP A 186 8.37 -10.75 -14.53
N VAL A 187 7.06 -10.96 -14.67
CA VAL A 187 6.44 -12.20 -15.15
C VAL A 187 5.20 -11.87 -15.98
N VAL A 188 4.93 -12.68 -17.00
CA VAL A 188 3.71 -12.61 -17.82
C VAL A 188 2.86 -13.84 -17.54
N ILE A 189 1.59 -13.64 -17.20
CA ILE A 189 0.67 -14.74 -16.84
C ILE A 189 -0.58 -14.65 -17.72
N SER A 190 -0.96 -15.75 -18.35
CA SER A 190 -2.09 -15.79 -19.29
C SER A 190 -3.43 -15.85 -18.57
N ASP A 191 -3.54 -16.67 -17.53
CA ASP A 191 -4.76 -16.78 -16.73
C ASP A 191 -4.83 -15.66 -15.67
N PRO A 192 -5.84 -14.79 -15.71
CA PRO A 192 -5.93 -13.66 -14.79
C PRO A 192 -6.12 -14.10 -13.33
N VAL A 193 -6.86 -15.17 -13.09
CA VAL A 193 -7.08 -15.68 -11.72
C VAL A 193 -5.75 -16.15 -11.13
N MET A 194 -4.98 -16.95 -11.88
CA MET A 194 -3.65 -17.39 -11.50
C MET A 194 -2.69 -16.22 -11.26
N ALA A 195 -2.78 -15.16 -12.08
CA ALA A 195 -1.97 -13.96 -11.88
C ALA A 195 -2.20 -13.33 -10.49
N GLY A 196 -3.45 -13.28 -10.04
CA GLY A 196 -3.81 -12.81 -8.71
C GLY A 196 -3.27 -13.71 -7.60
N THR A 197 -3.41 -15.03 -7.74
CA THR A 197 -2.88 -16.01 -6.77
C THR A 197 -1.36 -15.88 -6.64
N ILE A 198 -0.65 -15.84 -7.75
CA ILE A 198 0.82 -15.71 -7.78
C ILE A 198 1.26 -14.38 -7.15
N ALA A 199 0.54 -13.28 -7.40
CA ALA A 199 0.83 -11.99 -6.78
C ALA A 199 0.86 -12.07 -5.25
N VAL A 200 -0.14 -12.75 -4.66
CA VAL A 200 -0.21 -12.96 -3.20
C VAL A 200 0.85 -13.93 -2.71
N MET A 201 1.05 -15.04 -3.41
CA MET A 201 2.07 -16.03 -3.04
C MET A 201 3.47 -15.42 -3.02
N HIS A 202 3.76 -14.43 -3.87
CA HIS A 202 5.05 -13.74 -3.84
C HIS A 202 5.26 -12.89 -2.58
N ILE A 203 4.19 -12.25 -2.09
CA ILE A 203 4.21 -11.35 -0.93
C ILE A 203 4.26 -12.13 0.39
N SER A 204 3.69 -13.33 0.40
CA SER A 204 3.65 -14.19 1.57
C SER A 204 5.05 -14.63 2.02
N ASP A 205 5.33 -14.49 3.31
CA ASP A 205 6.56 -15.00 3.93
C ASP A 205 6.49 -16.53 4.16
N ARG A 206 5.28 -17.13 4.05
CA ARG A 206 5.01 -18.55 4.24
C ARG A 206 5.00 -19.35 2.94
N ALA A 207 4.80 -18.70 1.80
CA ALA A 207 4.92 -19.36 0.51
C ALA A 207 6.39 -19.48 0.10
N LYS A 208 6.78 -20.60 -0.52
CA LYS A 208 8.14 -20.77 -1.08
C LYS A 208 8.31 -20.11 -2.46
N PHE A 209 7.21 -19.62 -3.02
CA PHE A 209 7.14 -19.05 -4.35
C PHE A 209 7.74 -17.65 -4.35
N ASP A 210 8.57 -17.37 -5.36
CA ASP A 210 9.25 -16.09 -5.50
C ASP A 210 9.33 -15.75 -6.98
N LEU A 211 8.82 -14.57 -7.36
CA LEU A 211 8.83 -14.09 -8.75
C LEU A 211 10.24 -13.97 -9.31
N GLU A 212 11.26 -13.73 -8.47
CA GLU A 212 12.65 -13.67 -8.92
C GLU A 212 13.13 -15.02 -9.49
N LYS A 213 12.59 -16.14 -9.01
CA LYS A 213 12.94 -17.49 -9.51
C LYS A 213 12.34 -17.81 -10.88
N VAL A 214 11.32 -17.05 -11.30
CA VAL A 214 10.58 -17.27 -12.56
C VAL A 214 10.60 -16.05 -13.47
N LYS A 215 11.52 -15.11 -13.22
CA LYS A 215 11.65 -13.86 -13.96
C LYS A 215 11.80 -14.08 -15.46
N GLY A 216 11.04 -13.33 -16.26
CA GLY A 216 11.04 -13.41 -17.72
C GLY A 216 10.30 -14.62 -18.30
N ARG A 217 9.73 -15.50 -17.47
CA ARG A 217 8.87 -16.59 -17.96
C ARG A 217 7.49 -16.07 -18.34
N ARG A 218 6.89 -16.71 -19.35
CA ARG A 218 5.49 -16.57 -19.72
C ARG A 218 4.78 -17.87 -19.30
N VAL A 219 3.73 -17.74 -18.49
CA VAL A 219 2.96 -18.87 -17.92
C VAL A 219 1.50 -18.78 -18.37
#